data_AF-U3PJ24-F1
#
_entry.id   AF-U3PJ24-F1
#
_cell.length_a   1.000
_cell.length_b   1.000
_cell.length_c   1.000
_cell.angle_alpha   90.00
_cell.angle_beta   90.00
_cell.angle_gamma   90.00
#
_symmetry.space_group_name_H-M   'P 1'
#
loop_
_entity.id
_entity.type
_entity.pdbx_description
1 polymer ?
#
loop_
_entity_poly.entity_id
_entity_poly.type
_entity_poly.pdbx_seq_one_letter_code
_entity_poly.pdbx_strand_id
1 'polypeptide(L)'
;ACGSEVFQEVKTRQFTPLTQCQSARCVANRSRGKLHKQTRGSRFLRFQEVKLQEMTDQVPMGDIPRTLTIHCYEGTVRKLNPGDVAHITGVFLPQPYTGFRALRAGLLADTLLETHYIRPLKRRYDQLASELTPDTYMRLAQLKRDPDVYGRVSRAIAPEIFGHEDVKKALLLLLVGAPTKRTKDGMSIRGDINVCLMGDPGVAKSQLLRFVAKVAPRGVYTTGRGSSGVGLTAAVMRDSVTGEMVLEGGALVLADHGICAIDEFDKMDESDRTAI
;
A
#
# COMPACT_ATOMS: atom_id res chain seq x y z
N ALA A 1 -26.23 -30.78 -32.32
CA ALA A 1 -25.30 -29.66 -32.02
C ALA A 1 -23.90 -30.05 -32.50
N CYS A 2 -23.10 -29.11 -33.04
CA CYS A 2 -21.80 -29.40 -33.69
C CYS A 2 -20.66 -29.80 -32.75
N GLY A 3 -20.82 -29.64 -31.43
CA GLY A 3 -19.80 -30.01 -30.43
C GLY A 3 -18.48 -29.25 -30.53
N SER A 4 -18.42 -28.21 -31.36
CA SER A 4 -17.21 -27.43 -31.63
C SER A 4 -17.08 -26.30 -30.61
N GLU A 5 -15.89 -26.15 -30.04
CA GLU A 5 -15.54 -25.02 -29.19
C GLU A 5 -15.06 -23.85 -30.03
N VAL A 6 -15.53 -22.64 -29.72
CA VAL A 6 -15.14 -21.40 -30.41
C VAL A 6 -14.57 -20.46 -29.36
N PHE A 7 -13.33 -20.00 -29.59
CA PHE A 7 -12.65 -19.05 -28.70
C PHE A 7 -12.71 -17.65 -29.31
N GLN A 8 -13.13 -16.68 -28.51
CA GLN A 8 -13.14 -15.26 -28.85
C GLN A 8 -12.17 -14.52 -27.92
N GLU A 9 -11.17 -13.86 -28.49
CA GLU A 9 -10.26 -13.01 -27.72
C GLU A 9 -10.99 -11.72 -27.31
N VAL A 10 -10.89 -11.37 -26.03
CA VAL A 10 -11.48 -10.15 -25.47
C VAL A 10 -10.39 -9.07 -25.40
N LYS A 11 -10.43 -8.11 -26.32
CA LYS A 11 -9.46 -7.01 -26.40
C LYS A 11 -9.86 -5.76 -25.62
N THR A 12 -11.16 -5.57 -25.38
CA THR A 12 -11.74 -4.37 -24.79
C THR A 12 -12.69 -4.71 -23.64
N ARG A 13 -12.86 -3.77 -22.69
CA ARG A 13 -13.80 -3.91 -21.56
C ARG A 13 -15.22 -4.24 -22.01
N GLN A 14 -15.64 -3.68 -23.15
CA GLN A 14 -16.89 -4.03 -23.81
C GLN A 14 -16.61 -4.97 -24.96
N PHE A 15 -17.27 -6.13 -24.98
CA PHE A 15 -17.21 -7.08 -26.08
C PHE A 15 -18.59 -7.64 -26.37
N THR A 16 -18.88 -7.85 -27.65
CA THR A 16 -20.08 -8.56 -28.09
C THR A 16 -19.78 -10.05 -28.20
N PRO A 17 -20.48 -10.91 -27.44
CA PRO A 17 -20.23 -12.33 -27.50
C PRO A 17 -20.67 -12.91 -28.84
N LEU A 18 -19.89 -13.84 -29.39
CA LEU A 18 -20.31 -14.62 -30.55
C LEU A 18 -21.56 -15.44 -30.21
N THR A 19 -22.64 -15.23 -30.96
CA THR A 19 -23.93 -15.93 -30.77
C THR A 19 -24.13 -17.08 -31.75
N GLN A 20 -23.43 -17.05 -32.90
CA GLN A 20 -23.54 -18.03 -33.98
C GLN A 20 -22.24 -18.82 -34.14
N CYS A 21 -22.37 -20.14 -34.30
CA CYS A 21 -21.23 -21.02 -34.50
C CYS A 21 -20.67 -20.90 -35.92
N GLN A 22 -19.39 -20.54 -36.05
CA GLN A 22 -18.65 -20.44 -37.33
C GLN A 22 -17.85 -21.71 -37.67
N SER A 23 -18.16 -22.85 -37.04
CA SER A 23 -17.44 -24.10 -37.31
C SER A 23 -17.67 -24.61 -38.73
N ALA A 24 -16.66 -25.22 -39.34
CA ALA A 24 -16.73 -25.77 -40.70
C ALA A 24 -17.92 -26.75 -40.88
N ARG A 25 -18.28 -27.51 -39.84
CA ARG A 25 -19.44 -28.43 -39.84
C ARG A 25 -20.77 -27.70 -39.91
N CYS A 26 -20.95 -26.62 -39.13
CA CYS A 26 -22.19 -25.82 -39.17
C CYS A 26 -22.33 -25.05 -40.49
N VAL A 27 -21.21 -24.54 -41.02
CA VAL A 27 -21.17 -23.83 -42.29
C VAL A 27 -21.49 -24.78 -43.46
N ALA A 28 -20.88 -25.96 -43.50
CA ALA A 28 -21.13 -26.97 -44.54
C ALA A 28 -22.58 -27.46 -44.53
N ASN A 29 -23.16 -27.67 -43.35
CA ASN A 29 -24.55 -28.13 -43.20
C ASN A 29 -25.60 -27.00 -43.29
N ARG A 30 -25.20 -25.75 -43.58
CA ARG A 30 -26.06 -24.55 -43.55
C ARG A 30 -26.91 -24.43 -42.27
N SER A 31 -26.41 -24.95 -41.16
CA SER A 31 -27.13 -25.01 -39.88
C SER A 31 -26.59 -23.95 -38.92
N ARG A 32 -27.46 -23.08 -38.41
CA ARG A 32 -27.08 -22.02 -37.46
C ARG A 32 -27.07 -22.56 -36.03
N GLY A 33 -25.92 -23.11 -35.62
CA GLY A 33 -25.72 -23.52 -34.22
C GLY A 33 -25.67 -22.31 -33.29
N LYS A 34 -26.46 -22.33 -32.21
CA LYS A 34 -26.41 -21.31 -31.14
C LYS A 34 -25.22 -21.60 -30.22
N LEU A 35 -24.40 -20.59 -29.97
CA LEU A 35 -23.30 -20.69 -29.01
C LEU A 35 -23.79 -20.41 -27.60
N HIS A 36 -23.25 -21.16 -26.64
CA HIS A 36 -23.48 -20.96 -25.21
C HIS A 36 -22.13 -20.66 -24.54
N LYS A 37 -22.11 -19.65 -23.66
CA LYS A 37 -20.90 -19.28 -22.93
C LYS A 37 -20.56 -20.38 -21.93
N GLN A 38 -19.33 -20.87 -21.95
CA GLN A 38 -18.82 -21.80 -20.95
C GLN A 38 -17.67 -21.17 -20.16
N THR A 39 -17.91 -20.95 -18.86
CA THR A 39 -16.91 -20.36 -17.96
C THR A 39 -15.72 -21.30 -17.76
N ARG A 40 -15.94 -22.61 -17.62
CA ARG A 40 -14.85 -23.57 -17.36
C ARG A 40 -13.88 -23.75 -18.53
N GLY A 41 -14.36 -23.60 -19.77
CA GLY A 41 -13.51 -23.62 -20.98
C GLY A 41 -12.87 -22.28 -21.31
N SER A 42 -13.17 -21.23 -20.53
CA SER A 42 -12.62 -19.88 -20.74
C SER A 42 -11.42 -19.64 -19.82
N ARG A 43 -10.41 -18.93 -20.34
CA ARG A 43 -9.27 -18.48 -19.53
C ARG A 43 -9.55 -17.09 -18.98
N PHE A 44 -9.57 -16.95 -17.67
CA PHE A 44 -9.68 -15.66 -16.99
C PHE A 44 -8.32 -15.19 -16.48
N LEU A 45 -8.13 -13.88 -16.48
CA LEU A 45 -6.95 -13.25 -15.90
C LEU A 45 -7.30 -12.57 -14.58
N ARG A 46 -6.37 -12.55 -13.65
CA ARG A 46 -6.51 -11.75 -12.43
C ARG A 46 -6.39 -10.27 -12.80
N PHE A 47 -7.36 -9.49 -12.35
CA PHE A 47 -7.44 -8.05 -12.60
C PHE A 47 -7.67 -7.32 -11.27
N GLN A 48 -6.99 -6.19 -11.09
CA GLN A 48 -7.19 -5.27 -9.98
C GLN A 48 -7.05 -3.83 -10.48
N GLU A 49 -7.98 -2.97 -10.09
CA GLU A 49 -7.91 -1.53 -10.30
C GLU A 49 -7.36 -0.87 -9.02
N VAL A 50 -6.38 0.01 -9.18
CA VAL A 50 -5.75 0.76 -8.09
C VAL A 50 -5.80 2.24 -8.44
N LYS A 51 -6.24 3.08 -7.51
CA LYS A 51 -6.15 4.54 -7.65
C LYS A 51 -4.87 5.00 -6.96
N LEU A 52 -3.97 5.62 -7.72
CA LEU A 52 -2.75 6.22 -7.21
C LEU A 52 -2.96 7.72 -7.04
N GLN A 53 -2.52 8.25 -5.90
CA GLN A 53 -2.51 9.68 -5.61
C GLN A 53 -1.06 10.17 -5.60
N GLU A 54 -0.84 11.37 -6.13
CA GLU A 54 0.47 12.04 -6.07
C GLU A 54 0.87 12.31 -4.62
N MET A 55 2.18 12.26 -4.34
CA MET A 55 2.70 12.60 -3.02
C MET A 55 2.55 14.11 -2.80
N THR A 56 2.11 14.51 -1.60
CA THR A 56 1.93 15.93 -1.23
C THR A 56 3.17 16.78 -1.46
N ASP A 57 4.35 16.19 -1.30
CA ASP A 57 5.65 16.86 -1.47
C ASP A 57 5.95 17.22 -2.93
N GLN A 58 5.26 16.60 -3.88
CA GLN A 58 5.45 16.81 -5.32
C GLN A 58 4.42 17.79 -5.90
N VAL A 59 3.39 18.15 -5.13
CA VAL A 59 2.30 19.02 -5.58
C VAL A 59 2.68 20.49 -5.34
N PRO A 60 2.58 21.37 -6.35
CA PRO A 60 2.87 22.78 -6.18
C PRO A 60 1.87 23.44 -5.22
N MET A 61 2.32 24.51 -4.56
CA MET A 61 1.48 25.25 -3.62
C MET A 61 0.22 25.80 -4.30
N GLY A 62 -0.95 25.42 -3.80
CA GLY A 62 -2.26 25.86 -4.30
C GLY A 62 -3.02 24.81 -5.11
N ASP A 63 -2.36 23.74 -5.56
CA ASP A 63 -3.00 22.66 -6.29
C ASP A 63 -3.43 21.51 -5.36
N ILE A 64 -4.50 20.81 -5.75
CA ILE A 64 -4.97 19.60 -5.08
C ILE A 64 -4.28 18.39 -5.74
N PRO A 65 -3.74 17.43 -4.96
CA PRO A 65 -3.10 16.24 -5.51
C PRO A 65 -4.02 15.50 -6.47
N ARG A 66 -3.53 15.17 -7.67
CA ARG A 66 -4.32 14.46 -8.67
C ARG A 66 -4.27 12.96 -8.43
N THR A 67 -5.28 12.27 -8.96
CA THR A 67 -5.35 10.81 -8.92
C THR A 67 -5.25 10.24 -10.33
N LEU A 68 -4.62 9.06 -10.42
CA LEU A 68 -4.45 8.30 -11.65
C LEU A 68 -4.94 6.87 -11.44
N THR A 69 -5.74 6.37 -12.38
CA THR A 69 -6.19 4.97 -12.34
C THR A 69 -5.13 4.06 -12.93
N ILE A 70 -4.89 2.95 -12.24
CA ILE A 70 -3.86 1.97 -12.57
C ILE A 70 -4.50 0.60 -12.70
N HIS A 71 -4.23 -0.09 -13.81
CA HIS A 71 -4.64 -1.48 -14.01
C HIS A 71 -3.48 -2.42 -13.73
N CYS A 72 -3.74 -3.38 -12.85
CA CYS A 72 -2.83 -4.47 -12.52
C CYS A 72 -3.38 -5.79 -13.06
N TYR A 73 -2.52 -6.55 -13.73
CA TYR A 73 -2.84 -7.84 -14.33
C TYR A 73 -1.95 -8.95 -13.78
N GLU A 74 -2.52 -10.14 -13.59
CA GLU A 74 -1.80 -11.35 -13.21
C GLU A 74 -0.88 -11.20 -12.00
N GLY A 75 0.44 -11.13 -12.25
CA GLY A 75 1.47 -11.10 -11.22
C GLY A 75 1.66 -9.74 -10.56
N THR A 76 1.00 -8.68 -11.04
CA THR A 76 1.02 -7.36 -10.37
C THR A 76 -0.16 -7.17 -9.41
N VAL A 77 -1.14 -8.06 -9.43
CA VAL A 77 -2.31 -8.05 -8.53
C VAL A 77 -1.87 -8.41 -7.10
N ARG A 78 -2.49 -7.76 -6.10
CA ARG A 78 -2.24 -7.93 -4.65
C ARG A 78 -0.81 -7.63 -4.20
N LYS A 79 -0.05 -6.84 -4.96
CA LYS A 79 1.29 -6.36 -4.54
C LYS A 79 1.26 -5.06 -3.73
N LEU A 80 0.14 -4.36 -3.72
CA LEU A 80 -0.05 -3.08 -3.05
C LEU A 80 -1.18 -3.17 -2.04
N ASN A 81 -1.01 -2.52 -0.89
CA ASN A 81 -2.07 -2.24 0.05
C ASN A 81 -2.41 -0.74 0.02
N PRO A 82 -3.64 -0.35 0.44
CA PRO A 82 -4.00 1.04 0.56
C PRO A 82 -2.99 1.84 1.39
N GLY A 83 -2.50 2.95 0.80
CA GLY A 83 -1.52 3.87 1.36
C GLY A 83 -0.07 3.37 1.47
N ASP A 84 0.26 2.24 0.85
CA ASP A 84 1.66 1.93 0.55
C ASP A 84 2.21 2.96 -0.45
N VAL A 85 3.42 3.46 -0.16
CA VAL A 85 4.17 4.28 -1.12
C VAL A 85 4.93 3.33 -2.04
N ALA A 86 4.73 3.43 -3.35
CA ALA A 86 5.34 2.54 -4.33
C ALA A 86 5.71 3.27 -5.63
N HIS A 87 6.76 2.79 -6.27
CA HIS A 87 7.07 3.14 -7.65
C HIS A 87 6.36 2.15 -8.58
N ILE A 88 5.55 2.68 -9.48
CA ILE A 88 4.79 1.89 -10.45
C ILE A 88 5.29 2.28 -11.83
N THR A 89 5.66 1.27 -12.61
CA THR A 89 6.13 1.43 -13.99
C THR A 89 5.16 0.71 -14.92
N GLY A 90 4.82 1.36 -16.03
CA GLY A 90 3.78 0.89 -16.92
C GLY A 90 3.68 1.70 -18.19
N VAL A 91 2.69 1.36 -19.01
CA VAL A 91 2.35 2.10 -20.24
C VAL A 91 1.17 3.00 -19.95
N PHE A 92 1.31 4.28 -20.31
CA PHE A 92 0.25 5.26 -20.20
C PHE A 92 -0.65 5.20 -21.42
N LEU A 93 -1.92 4.87 -21.21
CA LEU A 93 -2.90 4.63 -22.26
C LEU A 93 -4.13 5.53 -22.08
N PRO A 94 -4.62 6.16 -23.14
CA PRO A 94 -5.92 6.81 -23.12
C PRO A 94 -7.03 5.75 -23.20
N GLN A 95 -8.02 5.84 -22.32
CA GLN A 95 -9.23 5.03 -22.36
C GLN A 95 -10.38 5.86 -22.95
N PRO A 96 -10.84 5.56 -24.17
CA PRO A 96 -11.94 6.29 -24.77
C PRO A 96 -13.25 5.99 -24.03
N TYR A 97 -14.10 7.00 -23.89
CA TYR A 97 -15.45 6.79 -23.40
C TYR A 97 -16.28 6.01 -24.43
N THR A 98 -17.10 5.08 -23.94
CA THR A 98 -18.02 4.27 -24.76
C THR A 98 -19.48 4.59 -24.44
N GLY A 99 -20.39 4.38 -25.39
CA GLY A 99 -21.84 4.53 -25.18
C GLY A 99 -22.30 5.99 -25.12
N PHE A 100 -23.35 6.29 -24.34
CA PHE A 100 -23.92 7.64 -24.22
C PHE A 100 -22.93 8.70 -23.70
N ARG A 101 -21.90 8.29 -22.95
CA ARG A 101 -20.81 9.19 -22.53
C ARG A 101 -19.93 9.62 -23.70
N ALA A 102 -19.72 8.77 -24.71
CA ALA A 102 -18.94 9.09 -25.91
C ALA A 102 -19.56 10.23 -26.73
N LEU A 103 -20.90 10.27 -26.81
CA LEU A 103 -21.66 11.31 -27.53
C LEU A 103 -21.44 12.71 -26.93
N ARG A 104 -21.16 12.83 -25.63
CA ARG A 104 -20.90 14.11 -24.95
C ARG A 104 -19.42 14.42 -24.75
N ALA A 105 -18.57 13.40 -24.66
CA ALA A 105 -17.17 13.57 -24.30
C ALA A 105 -16.29 14.08 -25.46
N GLY A 106 -16.74 14.00 -26.72
CA GLY A 106 -15.94 14.44 -27.86
C GLY A 106 -14.62 13.67 -27.97
N LEU A 107 -13.49 14.38 -27.92
CA LEU A 107 -12.13 13.81 -27.94
C LEU A 107 -11.53 13.59 -26.54
N LEU A 108 -12.29 13.86 -25.46
CA LEU A 108 -11.82 13.62 -24.11
C LEU A 108 -11.68 12.11 -23.87
N ALA A 109 -10.55 11.70 -23.30
CA ALA A 109 -10.27 10.34 -22.89
C ALA A 109 -9.82 10.35 -21.44
N ASP A 110 -10.27 9.36 -20.67
CA ASP A 110 -9.69 9.11 -19.36
C ASP A 110 -8.28 8.58 -19.54
N THR A 111 -7.42 8.85 -18.57
CA THR A 111 -6.05 8.36 -18.60
C THR A 111 -5.91 7.16 -17.68
N LEU A 112 -5.19 6.16 -18.16
CA LEU A 112 -4.98 4.90 -17.46
C LEU A 112 -3.50 4.54 -17.54
N LEU A 113 -2.96 4.01 -16.45
CA LEU A 113 -1.65 3.35 -16.46
C LEU A 113 -1.82 1.83 -16.43
N GLU A 114 -1.37 1.14 -17.47
CA GLU A 114 -1.25 -0.32 -17.47
C GLU A 114 0.08 -0.73 -16.83
N THR A 115 0.01 -1.49 -15.74
CA THR A 115 1.19 -1.78 -14.92
C THR A 115 2.00 -2.96 -15.42
N HIS A 116 3.31 -2.76 -15.57
CA HIS A 116 4.26 -3.84 -15.82
C HIS A 116 5.01 -4.28 -14.57
N TYR A 117 5.43 -3.33 -13.74
CA TYR A 117 6.21 -3.61 -12.55
C TYR A 117 5.87 -2.64 -11.42
N ILE A 118 5.84 -3.18 -10.20
CA ILE A 118 5.51 -2.47 -8.97
C ILE A 118 6.63 -2.71 -7.98
N ARG A 119 7.22 -1.63 -7.48
CA ARG A 119 8.22 -1.64 -6.43
C ARG A 119 7.69 -0.87 -5.21
N PRO A 120 7.21 -1.54 -4.15
CA PRO A 120 6.88 -0.87 -2.91
C PRO A 120 8.15 -0.28 -2.27
N LEU A 121 8.08 0.98 -1.83
CA LEU A 121 9.16 1.68 -1.14
C LEU A 121 9.19 1.32 0.34
N LYS A 122 8.02 1.30 0.99
CA LYS A 122 7.84 0.91 2.40
C LYS A 122 7.88 -0.60 2.55
N ARG A 123 9.09 -1.15 2.65
CA ARG A 123 9.35 -2.60 2.70
C ARG A 123 9.17 -3.16 4.10
N ARG A 124 8.75 -4.42 4.17
CA ARG A 124 8.79 -5.20 5.41
C ARG A 124 10.24 -5.50 5.78
N TYR A 125 10.52 -5.60 7.08
CA TYR A 125 11.86 -5.93 7.58
C TYR A 125 12.42 -7.22 6.98
N ASP A 126 11.58 -8.24 6.74
CA ASP A 126 11.99 -9.50 6.11
C ASP A 126 12.54 -9.32 4.69
N GLN A 127 11.94 -8.41 3.91
CA GLN A 127 12.36 -8.13 2.54
C GLN A 127 13.66 -7.32 2.51
N LEU A 128 13.81 -6.40 3.46
CA LEU A 128 15.07 -5.70 3.69
C LEU A 128 16.19 -6.69 4.04
N ALA A 129 15.90 -7.68 4.90
CA ALA A 129 16.85 -8.71 5.29
C ALA A 129 17.33 -9.56 4.09
N SER A 130 16.42 -9.89 3.17
CA SER A 130 16.76 -10.70 1.98
C SER A 130 17.60 -9.98 0.93
N GLU A 131 17.57 -8.64 0.91
CA GLU A 131 18.28 -7.81 -0.07
C GLU A 131 19.61 -7.24 0.48
N LEU A 132 20.12 -7.75 1.62
CA LEU A 132 21.38 -7.25 2.17
C LEU A 132 22.53 -7.47 1.19
N THR A 133 23.20 -6.38 0.82
CA THR A 133 24.43 -6.44 0.02
C THR A 133 25.59 -6.98 0.86
N PRO A 134 26.57 -7.65 0.23
CA PRO A 134 27.78 -8.12 0.92
C PRO A 134 28.50 -7.00 1.69
N ASP A 135 28.53 -5.79 1.13
CA ASP A 135 29.13 -4.61 1.77
C ASP A 135 28.42 -4.23 3.08
N THR A 136 27.09 -4.31 3.10
CA THR A 136 26.29 -4.05 4.31
C THR A 136 26.60 -5.08 5.38
N TYR A 137 26.76 -6.35 4.99
CA TYR A 137 27.15 -7.42 5.91
C TYR A 137 28.53 -7.18 6.52
N MET A 138 29.51 -6.73 5.72
CA MET A 138 30.84 -6.38 6.23
C MET A 138 30.79 -5.22 7.24
N ARG A 139 30.00 -4.18 6.97
CA ARG A 139 29.81 -3.06 7.90
C ARG A 139 29.14 -3.49 9.19
N LEU A 140 28.14 -4.38 9.12
CA LEU A 140 27.50 -4.97 10.31
C LEU A 140 28.48 -5.81 11.13
N ALA A 141 29.34 -6.59 10.46
CA ALA A 141 30.37 -7.37 11.13
C ALA A 141 31.41 -6.48 11.85
N GLN A 142 31.75 -5.32 11.28
CA GLN A 142 32.60 -4.32 11.94
C GLN A 142 31.90 -3.71 13.15
N LEU A 143 30.63 -3.32 13.03
CA LEU A 143 29.82 -2.81 14.14
C LEU A 143 29.72 -3.81 15.29
N LYS A 144 29.55 -5.10 15.00
CA LYS A 144 29.48 -6.17 16.01
C LYS A 144 30.76 -6.32 16.83
N ARG A 145 31.92 -5.90 16.32
CA ARG A 145 33.22 -5.97 17.03
C ARG A 145 33.39 -4.84 18.04
N ASP A 146 32.60 -3.79 17.94
CA ASP A 146 32.66 -2.66 18.87
C ASP A 146 32.10 -3.09 20.24
N PRO A 147 32.84 -2.90 21.36
CA PRO A 147 32.36 -3.29 22.68
C PRO A 147 31.17 -2.45 23.18
N ASP A 148 30.99 -1.22 22.67
CA ASP A 148 29.89 -0.32 23.04
C ASP A 148 28.95 -0.05 21.84
N VAL A 149 28.48 -1.11 21.18
CA VAL A 149 27.49 -0.99 20.09
C VAL A 149 26.24 -0.25 20.58
N TYR A 150 25.79 -0.57 21.79
CA TYR A 150 24.54 -0.03 22.34
C TYR A 150 24.62 1.48 22.55
N GLY A 151 25.67 1.97 23.22
CA GLY A 151 25.86 3.42 23.43
C GLY A 151 26.20 4.16 22.14
N ARG A 152 26.92 3.53 21.21
CA ARG A 152 27.22 4.12 19.90
C ARG A 152 25.96 4.31 19.07
N VAL A 153 25.11 3.30 18.96
CA VAL A 153 23.86 3.38 18.19
C VAL A 153 22.85 4.30 18.89
N SER A 154 22.76 4.30 20.22
CA SER A 154 21.86 5.21 20.93
C SER A 154 22.23 6.67 20.72
N ARG A 155 23.53 7.02 20.70
CA ARG A 155 24.00 8.38 20.39
C ARG A 155 23.77 8.77 18.92
N ALA A 156 23.73 7.78 18.01
CA ALA A 156 23.41 8.01 16.61
C ALA A 156 21.92 8.29 16.36
N ILE A 157 21.02 7.98 17.31
CA ILE A 157 19.62 8.39 17.24
C ILE A 157 19.50 9.88 17.54
N ALA A 158 18.95 10.64 16.60
CA ALA A 158 18.76 12.09 16.68
C ALA A 158 20.01 12.83 17.17
N PRO A 159 21.12 12.84 16.40
CA PRO A 159 22.37 13.47 16.81
C PRO A 159 22.25 15.00 17.01
N GLU A 160 21.23 15.61 16.40
CA GLU A 160 20.89 17.03 16.55
C GLU A 160 20.44 17.40 17.97
N ILE A 161 19.98 16.43 18.76
CA ILE A 161 19.47 16.64 20.12
C ILE A 161 20.55 16.25 21.12
N PHE A 162 20.97 17.20 21.94
CA PHE A 162 21.95 16.97 22.99
C PHE A 162 21.32 16.26 24.19
N GLY A 163 22.06 15.34 24.81
CA GLY A 163 21.64 14.63 26.03
C GLY A 163 20.55 13.58 25.82
N HIS A 164 19.73 13.38 26.85
CA HIS A 164 18.62 12.41 26.90
C HIS A 164 19.02 10.98 26.47
N GLU A 165 20.19 10.50 26.92
CA GLU A 165 20.69 9.20 26.49
C GLU A 165 19.74 8.05 26.81
N ASP A 166 19.05 8.10 27.95
CA ASP A 166 18.11 7.06 28.35
C ASP A 166 16.85 7.03 27.48
N VAL A 167 16.37 8.22 27.06
CA VAL A 167 15.25 8.32 26.12
C VAL A 167 15.65 7.78 24.75
N LYS A 168 16.84 8.13 24.26
CA LYS A 168 17.37 7.62 22.99
C LYS A 168 17.57 6.10 23.02
N LYS A 169 18.03 5.56 24.15
CA LYS A 169 18.13 4.12 24.41
C LYS A 169 16.76 3.44 24.38
N ALA A 170 15.74 4.03 25.01
CA ALA A 170 14.36 3.51 24.95
C ALA A 170 13.81 3.52 23.51
N LEU A 171 14.05 4.59 22.74
CA LEU A 171 13.66 4.68 21.33
C LEU A 171 14.42 3.69 20.45
N LEU A 172 15.68 3.38 20.76
CA LEU A 172 16.43 2.31 20.09
C LEU A 172 15.76 0.95 20.31
N LEU A 173 15.37 0.64 21.54
CA LEU A 173 14.67 -0.61 21.87
C LEU A 173 13.30 -0.69 21.19
N LEU A 174 12.60 0.44 21.05
CA LEU A 174 11.36 0.53 20.27
C LEU A 174 11.60 0.20 18.78
N LEU A 175 12.67 0.72 18.18
CA LEU A 175 13.02 0.47 16.78
C LEU A 175 13.40 -0.99 16.51
N VAL A 176 14.07 -1.65 17.46
CA VAL A 176 14.47 -3.06 17.33
C VAL A 176 13.28 -4.00 17.60
N GLY A 177 12.46 -3.68 18.61
CA GLY A 177 11.33 -4.51 19.04
C GLY A 177 11.75 -5.87 19.59
N ALA A 178 10.77 -6.73 19.88
CA ALA A 178 10.98 -8.13 20.20
C ALA A 178 10.12 -9.03 19.30
N PRO A 179 10.56 -10.26 19.00
CA PRO A 179 9.77 -11.19 18.20
C PRO A 179 8.51 -11.66 18.94
N THR A 180 7.41 -11.79 18.20
CA THR A 180 6.15 -12.37 18.70
C THR A 180 6.38 -13.81 19.17
N LYS A 181 6.02 -14.10 20.42
CA LYS A 181 6.15 -15.45 20.99
C LYS A 181 4.81 -16.17 20.92
N ARG A 182 4.82 -17.42 20.49
CA ARG A 182 3.66 -18.31 20.58
C ARG A 182 3.83 -19.24 21.77
N THR A 183 2.89 -19.19 22.70
CA THR A 183 2.83 -20.11 23.83
C THR A 183 2.40 -21.49 23.35
N LYS A 184 2.74 -22.54 24.11
CA LYS A 184 2.32 -23.92 23.81
C LYS A 184 0.80 -24.08 23.71
N ASP A 185 0.06 -23.19 24.39
CA ASP A 185 -1.41 -23.14 24.40
C ASP A 185 -2.02 -22.45 23.17
N GLY A 186 -1.22 -22.07 22.17
CA GLY A 186 -1.68 -21.44 20.93
C GLY A 186 -1.91 -19.93 21.01
N MET A 187 -1.78 -19.31 22.19
CA MET A 187 -1.84 -17.86 22.36
C MET A 187 -0.58 -17.18 21.79
N SER A 188 -0.75 -16.07 21.06
CA SER A 188 0.34 -15.23 20.58
C SER A 188 0.53 -14.00 21.47
N ILE A 189 1.73 -13.82 22.01
CA ILE A 189 2.13 -12.66 22.80
C ILE A 189 2.87 -11.68 21.90
N ARG A 190 2.36 -10.45 21.81
CA ARG A 190 2.96 -9.34 21.05
C ARG A 190 4.35 -9.02 21.63
N GLY A 191 5.34 -8.90 20.76
CA GLY A 191 6.70 -8.51 21.12
C GLY A 191 7.02 -7.03 20.90
N ASP A 192 6.16 -6.29 20.21
CA ASP A 192 6.36 -4.86 20.00
C ASP A 192 6.10 -4.08 21.28
N ILE A 193 6.89 -3.03 21.47
CA ILE A 193 6.85 -2.16 22.65
C ILE A 193 6.11 -0.88 22.26
N ASN A 194 5.32 -0.33 23.17
CA ASN A 194 4.75 1.01 23.02
C ASN A 194 5.44 1.93 24.05
N VAL A 195 5.97 3.07 23.61
CA VAL A 195 6.68 4.04 24.47
C VAL A 195 5.92 5.36 24.45
N CYS A 196 5.62 5.89 25.63
CA CYS A 196 5.04 7.22 25.81
C CYS A 196 6.10 8.18 26.37
N LEU A 197 6.28 9.34 25.72
CA LEU A 197 7.20 10.38 26.18
C LEU A 197 6.41 11.52 26.82
N MET A 198 6.64 11.75 28.12
CA MET A 198 6.01 12.84 28.87
C MET A 198 7.08 13.81 29.37
N GLY A 199 6.75 15.10 29.46
CA GLY A 199 7.70 16.13 29.94
C GLY A 199 7.27 17.55 29.58
N ASP A 200 8.10 18.53 29.93
CA ASP A 200 7.83 19.94 29.68
C ASP A 200 7.87 20.32 28.19
N PRO A 201 7.23 21.43 27.78
CA PRO A 201 7.45 22.00 26.46
C PRO A 201 8.93 22.37 26.28
N GLY A 202 9.46 22.22 25.06
CA GLY A 202 10.84 22.60 24.73
C GLY A 202 11.89 21.49 24.87
N VAL A 203 11.55 20.31 25.40
CA VAL A 203 12.50 19.16 25.50
C VAL A 203 12.65 18.34 24.20
N ALA A 204 12.40 18.96 23.04
CA ALA A 204 12.55 18.37 21.70
C ALA A 204 11.83 17.01 21.44
N LYS A 205 10.80 16.67 22.23
CA LYS A 205 9.99 15.42 22.07
C LYS A 205 9.47 15.21 20.66
N SER A 206 8.85 16.22 20.06
CA SER A 206 8.33 16.16 18.69
C SER A 206 9.44 15.90 17.65
N GLN A 207 10.64 16.44 17.86
CA GLN A 207 11.78 16.22 16.97
C GLN A 207 12.30 14.79 17.09
N LEU A 208 12.35 14.22 18.31
CA LEU A 208 12.66 12.79 18.51
C LEU A 208 11.65 11.89 17.80
N LEU A 209 10.35 12.17 17.94
CA LEU A 209 9.29 11.39 17.28
C LEU A 209 9.39 11.45 15.75
N ARG A 210 9.62 12.63 15.17
CA ARG A 210 9.85 12.78 13.71
C ARG A 210 11.08 12.01 13.24
N PHE A 211 12.16 12.04 14.02
CA PHE A 211 13.37 11.29 13.68
C PHE A 211 13.10 9.78 13.64
N VAL A 212 12.42 9.24 14.66
CA VAL A 212 12.07 7.81 14.73
C VAL A 212 11.17 7.41 13.56
N ALA A 213 10.14 8.21 13.26
CA ALA A 213 9.26 7.97 12.12
C ALA A 213 10.00 8.03 10.77
N LYS A 214 11.04 8.85 10.65
CA LYS A 214 11.88 8.93 9.44
C LYS A 214 12.83 7.74 9.29
N VAL A 215 13.38 7.25 10.40
CA VAL A 215 14.34 6.13 10.40
C VAL A 215 13.63 4.79 10.19
N ALA A 216 12.42 4.64 10.72
CA ALA A 216 11.63 3.42 10.56
C ALA A 216 11.21 3.22 9.08
N PRO A 217 11.47 2.06 8.45
CA PRO A 217 11.07 1.77 7.07
C PRO A 217 9.56 1.91 6.81
N ARG A 218 8.74 1.66 7.84
CA ARG A 218 7.28 1.86 7.85
C ARG A 218 6.88 2.84 8.96
N GLY A 219 7.60 3.95 9.07
CA GLY A 219 7.22 5.03 9.96
C GLY A 219 6.07 5.87 9.42
N VAL A 220 5.16 6.25 10.31
CA VAL A 220 4.09 7.22 10.06
C VAL A 220 4.11 8.23 11.20
N TYR A 221 4.05 9.52 10.86
CA TYR A 221 3.97 10.60 11.82
C TYR A 221 2.60 11.26 11.72
N THR A 222 1.94 11.47 12.85
CA THR A 222 0.64 12.13 12.91
C THR A 222 0.50 12.97 14.18
N THR A 223 -0.40 13.95 14.17
CA THR A 223 -0.76 14.78 15.34
C THR A 223 -2.10 14.31 15.92
N GLY A 224 -2.25 14.36 17.24
CA GLY A 224 -3.48 14.02 17.95
C GLY A 224 -4.70 14.80 17.50
N ARG A 225 -4.55 16.08 17.09
CA ARG A 225 -5.69 16.85 16.54
C ARG A 225 -6.06 16.49 15.10
N GLY A 226 -5.08 16.03 14.33
CA GLY A 226 -5.28 15.64 12.93
C GLY A 226 -5.71 14.19 12.74
N SER A 227 -5.75 13.41 13.83
CA SER A 227 -5.99 11.98 13.81
C SER A 227 -7.30 11.65 14.52
N SER A 228 -8.40 11.69 13.77
CA SER A 228 -9.66 11.15 14.26
C SER A 228 -9.60 9.62 14.33
N GLY A 229 -10.51 8.97 15.06
CA GLY A 229 -10.58 7.50 15.13
C GLY A 229 -10.67 6.83 13.76
N VAL A 230 -11.32 7.50 12.80
CA VAL A 230 -11.36 7.08 11.37
C VAL A 230 -10.00 7.26 10.69
N GLY A 231 -9.33 8.39 10.94
CA GLY A 231 -7.99 8.69 10.40
C GLY A 231 -6.87 7.84 11.00
N LEU A 232 -7.05 7.27 12.20
CA LEU A 232 -6.13 6.32 12.81
C LEU A 232 -6.33 4.90 12.29
N THR A 233 -7.58 4.46 12.13
CA THR A 233 -7.92 3.07 11.79
C THR A 233 -8.03 2.87 10.28
N ALA A 234 -9.23 2.66 9.75
CA ALA A 234 -9.50 2.58 8.33
C ALA A 234 -10.90 3.12 8.06
N ALA A 235 -11.06 3.84 6.97
CA ALA A 235 -12.36 4.28 6.48
C ALA A 235 -12.79 3.38 5.32
N VAL A 236 -14.04 2.92 5.36
CA VAL A 236 -14.67 2.29 4.20
C VAL A 236 -15.59 3.31 3.57
N MET A 237 -15.23 3.77 2.38
CA MET A 237 -16.00 4.71 1.60
C MET A 237 -16.64 4.00 0.42
N ARG A 238 -17.83 4.48 0.02
CA ARG A 238 -18.49 3.99 -1.17
C ARG A 238 -18.30 5.00 -2.29
N ASP A 239 -17.69 4.57 -3.39
CA ASP A 239 -17.54 5.42 -4.57
C ASP A 239 -18.94 5.74 -5.12
N SER A 240 -19.25 7.03 -5.25
CA SER A 240 -20.57 7.50 -5.68
C SER A 240 -20.88 7.18 -7.14
N VAL A 241 -19.86 6.90 -7.96
CA VAL A 241 -19.99 6.64 -9.39
C VAL A 241 -20.04 5.16 -9.70
N THR A 242 -19.14 4.36 -9.11
CA THR A 242 -19.08 2.91 -9.37
C THR A 242 -19.92 2.11 -8.37
N GLY A 243 -20.26 2.69 -7.22
CA GLY A 243 -20.95 2.00 -6.14
C GLY A 243 -20.07 1.00 -5.38
N GLU A 244 -18.79 0.91 -5.74
CA GLU A 244 -17.81 0.01 -5.15
C GLU A 244 -17.33 0.52 -3.79
N MET A 245 -16.95 -0.41 -2.92
CA MET A 245 -16.41 -0.10 -1.60
C MET A 245 -14.90 0.10 -1.74
N VAL A 246 -14.45 1.32 -1.47
CA VAL A 246 -13.05 1.73 -1.42
C VAL A 246 -12.61 1.78 0.03
N LEU A 247 -11.43 1.24 0.31
CA LEU A 247 -10.87 1.20 1.65
C LEU A 247 -9.69 2.16 1.72
N GLU A 248 -9.80 3.17 2.58
CA GLU A 248 -8.72 4.11 2.87
C GLU A 248 -8.10 3.73 4.21
N GLY A 249 -6.79 3.44 4.18
CA GLY A 249 -6.04 3.10 5.38
C GLY A 249 -5.71 4.36 6.18
N GLY A 250 -6.04 4.35 7.46
CA GLY A 250 -5.59 5.35 8.43
C GLY A 250 -4.17 5.08 8.93
N ALA A 251 -3.64 5.99 9.73
CA ALA A 251 -2.23 6.03 10.14
C ALA A 251 -1.72 4.70 10.74
N LEU A 252 -2.53 3.99 11.54
CA LEU A 252 -2.14 2.70 12.14
C LEU A 252 -2.05 1.57 11.12
N VAL A 253 -2.97 1.54 10.15
CA VAL A 253 -2.96 0.55 9.06
C VAL A 253 -1.74 0.78 8.16
N LEU A 254 -1.41 2.05 7.90
CA LEU A 254 -0.21 2.40 7.14
C LEU A 254 1.08 2.04 7.88
N ALA A 255 1.07 2.13 9.21
CA ALA A 255 2.18 1.78 10.10
C ALA A 255 2.21 0.28 10.48
N ASP A 256 1.44 -0.59 9.80
CA ASP A 256 1.44 -2.03 10.08
C ASP A 256 2.88 -2.62 10.04
N HIS A 257 3.24 -3.37 11.08
CA HIS A 257 4.59 -3.88 11.34
C HIS A 257 5.71 -2.81 11.29
N GLY A 258 5.36 -1.55 11.58
CA GLY A 258 6.24 -0.38 11.60
C GLY A 258 6.12 0.41 12.90
N ILE A 259 6.28 1.73 12.80
CA ILE A 259 6.15 2.64 13.96
C ILE A 259 5.16 3.75 13.61
N CYS A 260 4.12 3.89 14.41
CA CYS A 260 3.23 5.05 14.39
C CYS A 260 3.68 6.03 15.49
N ALA A 261 4.14 7.21 15.08
CA ALA A 261 4.50 8.31 15.97
C ALA A 261 3.33 9.29 16.05
N ILE A 262 2.77 9.45 17.26
CA ILE A 262 1.65 10.36 17.54
C ILE A 262 2.18 11.49 18.42
N ASP A 263 2.14 12.72 17.92
CA ASP A 263 2.44 13.92 18.68
C ASP A 263 1.15 14.55 19.25
N GLU A 264 1.27 15.40 20.27
CA GLU A 264 0.13 16.07 20.92
C GLU A 264 -0.98 15.10 21.38
N PHE A 265 -0.59 13.97 21.96
CA PHE A 265 -1.52 12.94 22.42
C PHE A 265 -2.55 13.47 23.44
N ASP A 266 -2.19 14.49 24.23
CA ASP A 266 -3.08 15.15 25.17
C ASP A 266 -4.23 15.93 24.48
N LYS A 267 -4.05 16.32 23.22
CA LYS A 267 -5.05 17.03 22.41
C LYS A 267 -5.98 16.11 21.63
N MET A 268 -5.76 14.80 21.70
CA MET A 268 -6.64 13.82 21.07
C MET A 268 -7.92 13.66 21.89
N ASP A 269 -9.07 13.60 21.22
CA ASP A 269 -10.37 13.38 21.84
C ASP A 269 -10.45 11.98 22.48
N GLU A 270 -11.20 11.85 23.58
CA GLU A 270 -11.32 10.58 24.29
C GLU A 270 -11.90 9.46 23.42
N SER A 271 -12.83 9.79 22.52
CA SER A 271 -13.37 8.82 21.55
C SER A 271 -12.29 8.26 20.64
N ASP A 272 -11.36 9.09 20.20
CA ASP A 272 -10.29 8.70 19.28
C ASP A 272 -9.20 7.88 20.00
N ARG A 273 -8.99 8.14 21.29
CA ARG A 273 -8.10 7.34 22.15
C ARG A 273 -8.57 5.90 22.31
N THR A 274 -9.88 5.63 22.22
CA THR A 274 -10.39 4.24 22.32
C THR A 274 -9.99 3.36 21.14
N ALA A 275 -9.55 3.96 20.03
CA ALA A 275 -9.10 3.26 18.83
C ALA A 275 -7.64 2.78 18.89
N ILE A 276 -6.90 3.14 19.95
CA ILE A 276 -5.48 2.81 20.18
C ILE A 276 -5.37 1.69 21.21
#